data_AF-A0A833YZI6-F1
#
_entry.id   AF-A0A833YZI6-F1
#
_cell.length_a   1.000
_cell.length_b   1.000
_cell.length_c   1.000
_cell.angle_alpha   90.00
_cell.angle_beta   90.00
_cell.angle_gamma   90.00
#
_symmetry.space_group_name_H-M   'P 1'
#
loop_
_entity.id
_entity.type
_entity.pdbx_description
1 polymer ?
#
loop_
_entity_poly.entity_id
_entity_poly.type
_entity_poly.pdbx_seq_one_letter_code
_entity_poly.pdbx_strand_id
1 'polypeptide(L)'
;MFTVSQTSRAWFIDRARQAREERLVQKERERAAVGIQAHVRSFLCRSRLQREIRREIDEFFKADDSGSSKRSALCIFKIARKLLFLFRIKEDNERFEKLCRCILSSMDAENEPKVWYVSLALSKDLTLLWIKQIKDILWYCCEFLKQLKPEILQDSRLVTLYLTMLVTFTDTSTWKIFRGKDTVNPWPGETPALSVQEHFDSSLFSRTAPCGCCTVFRQPASAVPHPHHVCACSRDASRHSDPGGEWALSPPQFHACLSS
;
A
#
# COMPACT_ATOMS: atom_id res chain seq x y z
N MET A 1 -62.07 -37.69 -29.55
CA MET A 1 -61.56 -36.44 -30.18
C MET A 1 -61.04 -35.39 -29.18
N PHE A 2 -60.64 -35.73 -27.94
CA PHE A 2 -60.23 -34.74 -26.92
C PHE A 2 -58.71 -34.66 -26.60
N THR A 3 -57.87 -35.49 -27.24
CA THR A 3 -56.44 -35.59 -26.88
C THR A 3 -55.59 -34.44 -27.44
N VAL A 4 -55.99 -33.84 -28.56
CA VAL A 4 -55.24 -32.76 -29.25
C VAL A 4 -55.31 -31.41 -28.50
N SER A 5 -56.40 -31.12 -27.79
CA SER A 5 -56.49 -29.87 -27.03
C SER A 5 -55.65 -29.93 -25.74
N GLN A 6 -55.57 -31.10 -25.10
CA GLN A 6 -54.75 -31.30 -23.90
C GLN A 6 -53.25 -31.22 -24.19
N THR A 7 -52.79 -31.74 -25.32
CA THR A 7 -51.38 -31.61 -25.73
C THR A 7 -51.02 -30.15 -26.05
N SER A 8 -51.94 -29.36 -26.63
CA SER A 8 -51.71 -27.93 -26.87
C SER A 8 -51.55 -27.15 -25.56
N ARG A 9 -52.43 -27.40 -24.57
CA ARG A 9 -52.37 -26.73 -23.26
C ARG A 9 -51.10 -27.09 -22.50
N ALA A 10 -50.71 -28.36 -22.51
CA ALA A 10 -49.46 -28.82 -21.90
C ALA A 10 -48.25 -28.14 -22.56
N TRP A 11 -48.23 -28.03 -23.89
CA TRP A 11 -47.17 -27.34 -24.62
C TRP A 11 -47.09 -25.84 -24.30
N PHE A 12 -48.23 -25.14 -24.16
CA PHE A 12 -48.24 -23.72 -23.77
C PHE A 12 -47.67 -23.52 -22.36
N ILE A 13 -48.01 -24.39 -21.42
CA ILE A 13 -47.51 -24.33 -20.04
C ILE A 13 -46.00 -24.62 -20.02
N ASP A 14 -45.55 -25.62 -20.77
CA ASP A 14 -44.15 -26.01 -20.84
C ASP A 14 -43.30 -24.91 -21.48
N ARG A 15 -43.79 -24.29 -22.55
CA ARG A 15 -43.16 -23.11 -23.16
C ARG A 15 -43.05 -21.93 -22.20
N ALA A 16 -44.06 -21.70 -21.37
CA ALA A 16 -44.03 -20.64 -20.36
C ALA A 16 -43.04 -20.95 -19.22
N ARG A 17 -42.91 -22.22 -18.84
CA ARG A 17 -41.93 -22.70 -17.86
C ARG A 17 -40.50 -22.56 -18.40
N GLN A 18 -40.25 -23.06 -19.61
CA GLN A 18 -38.97 -22.95 -20.30
C GLN A 18 -38.51 -21.48 -20.40
N ALA A 19 -39.40 -20.57 -20.80
CA ALA A 19 -39.09 -19.14 -20.85
C ALA A 19 -38.73 -18.52 -19.48
N ARG A 20 -39.18 -19.09 -18.37
CA ARG A 20 -38.75 -18.65 -17.02
C ARG A 20 -37.39 -19.21 -16.66
N GLU A 21 -37.17 -20.49 -16.93
CA GLU A 21 -35.89 -21.16 -16.68
C GLU A 21 -34.77 -20.51 -17.50
N GLU A 22 -35.00 -20.22 -18.78
CA GLU A 22 -34.05 -19.48 -19.64
C GLU A 22 -33.71 -18.10 -19.07
N ARG A 23 -34.69 -17.35 -18.55
CA ARG A 23 -34.44 -16.04 -17.90
C ARG A 23 -33.63 -16.18 -16.62
N LEU A 24 -33.84 -17.24 -15.84
CA LEU A 24 -33.08 -17.48 -14.61
C LEU A 24 -31.62 -17.82 -14.93
N VAL A 25 -31.39 -18.73 -15.89
CA VAL A 25 -30.04 -19.10 -16.36
C VAL A 25 -29.32 -17.88 -16.93
N GLN A 26 -30.02 -17.06 -17.73
CA GLN A 26 -29.45 -15.85 -18.29
C GLN A 26 -29.07 -14.83 -17.21
N LYS A 27 -29.92 -14.62 -16.19
CA LYS A 27 -29.60 -13.75 -15.05
C LYS A 27 -28.37 -14.22 -14.27
N GLU A 28 -28.25 -15.53 -14.05
CA GLU A 28 -27.09 -16.08 -13.35
C GLU A 28 -25.81 -15.92 -14.18
N ARG A 29 -25.90 -16.16 -15.49
CA ARG A 29 -24.78 -15.94 -16.42
C ARG A 29 -24.36 -14.47 -16.46
N GLU A 30 -25.31 -13.54 -16.49
CA GLU A 30 -25.06 -12.10 -16.45
C GLU A 30 -24.41 -11.69 -15.12
N ARG A 31 -24.91 -12.21 -13.99
CA ARG A 31 -24.32 -11.95 -12.67
C ARG A 31 -22.88 -12.44 -12.59
N ALA A 32 -22.61 -13.66 -13.05
CA ALA A 32 -21.26 -14.20 -13.12
C ALA A 32 -20.36 -13.36 -14.04
N ALA A 33 -20.86 -12.96 -15.21
CA ALA A 33 -20.12 -12.11 -16.15
C ALA A 33 -19.76 -10.76 -15.52
N VAL A 34 -20.69 -10.09 -14.83
CA VAL A 34 -20.44 -8.83 -14.11
C VAL A 34 -19.37 -9.02 -13.02
N GLY A 35 -19.45 -10.12 -12.26
CA GLY A 35 -18.46 -10.45 -11.24
C GLY A 35 -17.05 -10.61 -11.80
N ILE A 36 -16.91 -11.41 -12.87
CA ILE A 36 -15.65 -11.63 -13.58
C ILE A 36 -15.12 -10.31 -14.13
N GLN A 37 -15.96 -9.54 -14.82
CA GLN A 37 -15.56 -8.26 -15.40
C GLN A 37 -15.08 -7.27 -14.34
N ALA A 38 -15.77 -7.18 -13.19
CA ALA A 38 -15.36 -6.30 -12.10
C ALA A 38 -13.98 -6.71 -11.55
N HIS A 39 -13.74 -8.02 -11.37
CA HIS A 39 -12.45 -8.53 -10.90
C HIS A 39 -11.32 -8.24 -11.89
N VAL A 40 -11.56 -8.49 -13.19
CA VAL A 40 -10.58 -8.21 -14.24
C VAL A 40 -10.28 -6.71 -14.33
N ARG A 41 -11.31 -5.84 -14.33
CA ARG A 41 -11.12 -4.38 -14.34
C ARG A 41 -10.30 -3.90 -13.14
N SER A 42 -10.62 -4.39 -11.94
CA SER A 42 -9.86 -4.09 -10.71
C SER A 42 -8.42 -4.56 -10.79
N PHE A 43 -8.19 -5.81 -11.25
CA PHE A 43 -6.84 -6.36 -11.42
C PHE A 43 -6.01 -5.54 -12.41
N LEU A 44 -6.57 -5.19 -13.57
CA LEU A 44 -5.88 -4.40 -14.59
C LEU A 44 -5.57 -2.99 -14.10
N CYS A 45 -6.51 -2.33 -13.40
CA CYS A 45 -6.30 -1.01 -12.81
C CYS A 45 -5.15 -1.03 -11.79
N ARG A 46 -5.20 -1.97 -10.84
CA ARG A 46 -4.15 -2.16 -9.83
C ARG A 46 -2.79 -2.46 -10.46
N SER A 47 -2.77 -3.30 -11.50
CA SER A 47 -1.54 -3.65 -12.23
C SER A 47 -0.97 -2.46 -13.03
N ARG A 48 -1.82 -1.58 -13.57
CA ARG A 48 -1.37 -0.35 -14.22
C ARG A 48 -0.78 0.63 -13.21
N LEU A 49 -1.46 0.85 -12.09
CA LEU A 49 -0.99 1.74 -11.02
C LEU A 49 0.35 1.26 -10.44
N GLN A 50 0.50 -0.04 -10.17
CA GLN A 50 1.77 -0.59 -9.68
C GLN A 50 2.92 -0.36 -10.66
N ARG A 51 2.69 -0.53 -11.97
CA ARG A 51 3.70 -0.26 -13.00
C ARG A 51 4.06 1.22 -13.08
N GLU A 52 3.08 2.10 -12.98
CA GLU A 52 3.29 3.55 -12.96
C GLU A 52 4.11 4.00 -11.75
N ILE A 53 3.77 3.52 -10.56
CA ILE A 53 4.53 3.80 -9.34
C ILE A 53 5.97 3.29 -9.47
N ARG A 54 6.17 2.07 -9.99
CA ARG A 54 7.51 1.51 -10.22
C ARG A 54 8.31 2.33 -11.24
N ARG A 55 7.66 2.79 -12.32
CA ARG A 55 8.28 3.67 -13.32
C ARG A 55 8.73 4.99 -12.71
N GLU A 56 7.90 5.63 -11.89
CA GLU A 56 8.26 6.89 -11.21
C GLU A 56 9.45 6.70 -10.25
N ILE A 57 9.50 5.58 -9.52
CA ILE A 57 10.64 5.23 -8.66
C ILE A 57 11.92 5.06 -9.51
N ASP A 58 11.82 4.36 -10.64
CA ASP A 58 12.97 4.12 -11.52
C ASP A 58 13.45 5.41 -12.19
N GLU A 59 12.54 6.27 -12.64
CA GLU A 59 12.84 7.60 -13.19
C GLU A 59 13.50 8.48 -12.14
N PHE A 60 13.00 8.46 -10.90
CA PHE A 60 13.65 9.13 -9.79
C PHE A 60 15.09 8.63 -9.67
N PHE A 61 15.35 7.33 -9.53
CA PHE A 61 16.74 6.86 -9.38
C PHE A 61 17.64 7.13 -10.59
N LYS A 62 17.13 7.09 -11.83
CA LYS A 62 17.91 7.42 -13.04
C LYS A 62 18.40 8.87 -13.05
N ALA A 63 17.61 9.80 -12.52
CA ALA A 63 18.01 11.21 -12.45
C ALA A 63 19.16 11.47 -11.44
N ASP A 64 19.53 10.47 -10.62
CA ASP A 64 20.65 10.58 -9.66
C ASP A 64 21.96 10.29 -10.36
N ASP A 65 21.92 9.22 -11.17
CA ASP A 65 23.05 8.72 -11.94
C ASP A 65 23.57 9.78 -12.94
N SER A 66 22.73 10.75 -13.33
CA SER A 66 23.09 11.86 -14.21
C SER A 66 23.66 13.11 -13.51
N GLY A 67 23.80 13.09 -12.17
CA GLY A 67 24.45 14.16 -11.39
C GLY A 67 23.71 15.51 -11.36
N SER A 68 22.45 15.57 -11.82
CA SER A 68 21.81 16.82 -12.22
C SER A 68 20.98 17.53 -11.14
N SER A 69 20.76 16.98 -9.94
CA SER A 69 19.89 17.65 -8.94
C SER A 69 20.12 17.17 -7.52
N LYS A 70 20.47 18.09 -6.60
CA LYS A 70 20.38 17.87 -5.15
C LYS A 70 18.92 17.55 -4.79
N ARG A 71 18.65 16.37 -4.23
CA ARG A 71 17.30 15.94 -3.86
C ARG A 71 16.92 16.45 -2.49
N SER A 72 15.74 17.02 -2.37
CA SER A 72 15.19 17.35 -1.06
C SER A 72 14.86 16.07 -0.27
N ALA A 73 14.99 16.14 1.05
CA ALA A 73 14.58 15.07 1.96
C ALA A 73 13.14 14.62 1.69
N LEU A 74 12.23 15.58 1.43
CA LEU A 74 10.82 15.30 1.12
C LEU A 74 10.64 14.46 -0.15
N CYS A 75 11.44 14.70 -1.19
CA CYS A 75 11.37 13.89 -2.42
C CYS A 75 11.82 12.45 -2.14
N ILE A 76 12.95 12.28 -1.43
CA ILE A 76 13.44 10.94 -1.03
C ILE A 76 12.38 10.22 -0.19
N PHE A 77 11.77 10.92 0.77
CA PHE A 77 10.73 10.38 1.64
C PHE A 77 9.51 9.89 0.87
N LYS A 78 9.02 10.67 -0.09
CA LYS A 78 7.88 10.30 -0.95
C LYS A 78 8.18 9.06 -1.79
N ILE A 79 9.37 8.98 -2.38
CA ILE A 79 9.79 7.83 -3.18
C ILE A 79 9.97 6.58 -2.31
N ALA A 80 10.61 6.72 -1.16
CA ALA A 80 10.76 5.65 -0.19
C ALA A 80 9.39 5.08 0.23
N ARG A 81 8.39 5.93 0.50
CA ARG A 81 7.03 5.48 0.83
C ARG A 81 6.40 4.67 -0.30
N LYS A 82 6.55 5.14 -1.56
CA LYS A 82 6.03 4.44 -2.73
C LYS A 82 6.69 3.06 -2.90
N LEU A 83 8.01 3.00 -2.74
CA LEU A 83 8.77 1.74 -2.81
C LEU A 83 8.33 0.77 -1.72
N LEU A 84 8.33 1.21 -0.46
CA LEU A 84 7.97 0.38 0.70
C LEU A 84 6.51 -0.12 0.63
N PHE A 85 5.60 0.65 0.05
CA PHE A 85 4.22 0.24 -0.14
C PHE A 85 4.05 -0.95 -1.10
N LEU A 86 4.91 -1.06 -2.13
CA LEU A 86 4.87 -2.12 -3.14
C LEU A 86 6.02 -3.12 -3.00
N PHE A 87 6.78 -3.05 -1.91
CA PHE A 87 8.09 -3.67 -1.79
C PHE A 87 8.03 -5.19 -1.87
N ARG A 88 8.89 -5.76 -2.71
CA ARG A 88 9.08 -7.19 -2.82
C ARG A 88 10.56 -7.51 -2.71
N ILE A 89 10.96 -8.11 -1.59
CA ILE A 89 12.37 -8.39 -1.26
C ILE A 89 13.16 -9.08 -2.39
N LYS A 90 12.51 -9.96 -3.17
CA LYS A 90 13.13 -10.69 -4.28
C LYS A 90 13.27 -9.90 -5.58
N GLU A 91 12.46 -8.87 -5.78
CA GLU A 91 12.37 -8.11 -7.04
C GLU A 91 12.93 -6.69 -6.92
N ASP A 92 13.03 -6.16 -5.70
CA ASP A 92 13.31 -4.75 -5.42
C ASP A 92 14.65 -4.53 -4.70
N ASN A 93 15.55 -5.52 -4.70
CA ASN A 93 16.89 -5.43 -4.11
C ASN A 93 17.68 -4.21 -4.65
N GLU A 94 17.75 -4.06 -5.97
CA GLU A 94 18.49 -2.95 -6.59
C GLU A 94 17.86 -1.59 -6.26
N ARG A 95 16.52 -1.50 -6.26
CA ARG A 95 15.81 -0.25 -5.90
C ARG A 95 16.03 0.11 -4.43
N PHE A 96 16.06 -0.90 -3.57
CA PHE A 96 16.31 -0.71 -2.14
C PHE A 96 17.75 -0.24 -1.87
N GLU A 97 18.72 -0.84 -2.54
CA GLU A 97 20.12 -0.42 -2.51
C GLU A 97 20.26 1.04 -2.94
N LYS A 98 19.67 1.42 -4.09
CA LYS A 98 19.66 2.82 -4.55
C LYS A 98 18.99 3.75 -3.55
N LEU A 99 17.88 3.34 -2.94
CA LEU A 99 17.23 4.12 -1.90
C LEU A 99 18.16 4.38 -0.70
N CYS A 100 18.81 3.34 -0.19
CA CYS A 100 19.75 3.45 0.93
C CYS A 100 20.90 4.42 0.59
N ARG A 101 21.47 4.31 -0.61
CA ARG A 101 22.50 5.25 -1.08
C ARG A 101 22.00 6.68 -1.15
N CYS A 102 20.81 6.93 -1.70
CA CYS A 102 20.24 8.29 -1.75
C CYS A 102 20.04 8.87 -0.34
N ILE A 103 19.57 8.06 0.61
CA ILE A 103 19.37 8.49 1.99
C ILE A 103 20.71 8.87 2.63
N LEU A 104 21.73 7.99 2.58
CA LEU A 104 23.05 8.28 3.16
C LEU A 104 23.73 9.46 2.47
N SER A 105 23.66 9.56 1.15
CA SER A 105 24.19 10.70 0.41
C SER A 105 23.57 12.02 0.87
N SER A 106 22.26 12.03 1.20
CA SER A 106 21.62 13.21 1.74
C SER A 106 22.10 13.57 3.16
N MET A 107 22.62 12.62 3.94
CA MET A 107 23.18 12.86 5.28
C MET A 107 24.61 13.43 5.23
N ASP A 108 25.33 13.18 4.13
CA ASP A 108 26.69 13.66 3.92
C ASP A 108 26.78 15.01 3.22
N ALA A 109 25.68 15.51 2.64
CA ALA A 109 25.65 16.79 1.95
C ALA A 109 26.04 17.95 2.89
N GLU A 110 27.17 18.61 2.63
CA GLU A 110 27.68 19.70 3.49
C GLU A 110 26.79 20.95 3.52
N ASN A 111 25.88 21.07 2.55
CA ASN A 111 25.03 22.25 2.36
C ASN A 111 23.63 22.04 2.94
N GLU A 112 23.27 22.88 3.91
CA GLU A 112 21.96 23.04 4.56
C GLU A 112 21.38 21.80 5.27
N PRO A 113 21.25 21.83 6.62
CA PRO A 113 20.60 20.77 7.40
C PRO A 113 19.17 20.42 6.98
N LYS A 114 18.48 21.34 6.29
CA LYS A 114 17.12 21.13 5.74
C LYS A 114 17.07 20.11 4.59
N VAL A 115 18.22 19.82 3.97
CA VAL A 115 18.32 18.86 2.86
C VAL A 115 18.49 17.44 3.38
N TRP A 116 18.93 17.28 4.63
CA TRP A 116 19.22 15.96 5.20
C TRP A 116 17.95 15.20 5.50
N TYR A 117 17.99 13.90 5.25
CA TYR A 117 16.84 13.03 5.47
C TYR A 117 16.29 13.09 6.90
N VAL A 118 17.20 13.21 7.88
CA VAL A 118 16.86 13.26 9.31
C VAL A 118 16.09 14.54 9.69
N SER A 119 16.16 15.61 8.90
CA SER A 119 15.39 16.84 9.19
C SER A 119 13.87 16.61 9.21
N LEU A 120 13.40 15.55 8.54
CA LEU A 120 12.00 15.15 8.55
C LEU A 120 11.54 14.61 9.91
N ALA A 121 12.46 14.10 10.74
CA ALA A 121 12.17 13.67 12.09
C ALA A 121 11.74 14.85 13.00
N LEU A 122 12.17 16.07 12.65
CA LEU A 122 11.83 17.30 13.39
C LEU A 122 10.52 17.94 12.92
N SER A 123 9.92 17.41 11.85
CA SER A 123 8.69 17.96 11.26
C SER A 123 7.46 17.33 11.91
N LYS A 124 6.67 18.11 12.66
CA LYS A 124 5.49 17.64 13.42
C LYS A 124 4.54 16.74 12.61
N ASP A 125 4.32 17.05 11.34
CA ASP A 125 3.40 16.30 10.47
C ASP A 125 3.98 14.99 9.93
N LEU A 126 5.32 14.88 9.90
CA LEU A 126 6.03 13.79 9.24
C LEU A 126 6.77 12.89 10.23
N THR A 127 7.06 13.33 11.46
CA THR A 127 7.86 12.59 12.44
C THR A 127 7.39 11.14 12.59
N LEU A 128 6.10 10.90 12.85
CA LEU A 128 5.59 9.53 13.03
C LEU A 128 5.68 8.67 11.77
N LEU A 129 5.41 9.27 10.61
CA LEU A 129 5.51 8.58 9.32
C LEU A 129 6.97 8.27 8.98
N TRP A 130 7.88 9.17 9.32
CA TRP A 130 9.33 9.02 9.15
C TRP A 130 9.89 7.94 10.08
N ILE A 131 9.51 7.93 11.36
CA ILE A 131 9.92 6.88 12.31
C ILE A 131 9.49 5.51 11.79
N LYS A 132 8.22 5.36 11.41
CA LYS A 132 7.72 4.10 10.83
C LYS A 132 8.55 3.69 9.62
N GLN A 133 8.81 4.62 8.72
CA GLN A 133 9.51 4.34 7.48
C GLN A 133 10.97 3.94 7.70
N ILE A 134 11.71 4.65 8.57
CA ILE A 134 13.08 4.27 8.92
C ILE A 134 13.08 2.89 9.56
N LYS A 135 12.16 2.59 10.47
CA LYS A 135 12.05 1.24 11.05
C LYS A 135 11.86 0.15 10.00
N ASP A 136 10.97 0.38 9.02
CA ASP A 136 10.76 -0.56 7.92
C ASP A 136 12.05 -0.71 7.07
N ILE A 137 12.75 0.39 6.79
CA ILE A 137 14.03 0.38 6.05
C ILE A 137 15.10 -0.41 6.83
N LEU A 138 15.31 -0.10 8.11
CA LEU A 138 16.32 -0.77 8.94
C LEU A 138 16.02 -2.27 9.10
N TRP A 139 14.74 -2.62 9.22
CA TRP A 139 14.32 -4.02 9.21
C TRP A 139 14.74 -4.72 7.91
N TYR A 140 14.49 -4.10 6.75
CA TYR A 140 14.92 -4.67 5.48
C TYR A 140 16.44 -4.74 5.33
N CYS A 141 17.19 -3.76 5.84
CA CYS A 141 18.66 -3.84 5.93
C CYS A 141 19.09 -5.11 6.68
N CYS A 142 18.48 -5.42 7.83
CA CYS A 142 18.75 -6.66 8.55
C CYS A 142 18.37 -7.92 7.76
N GLU A 143 17.23 -7.92 7.06
CA GLU A 143 16.80 -9.05 6.22
C GLU A 143 17.76 -9.31 5.05
N PHE A 144 18.32 -8.26 4.44
CA PHE A 144 19.33 -8.41 3.39
C PHE A 144 20.68 -8.88 3.95
N LEU A 145 21.11 -8.34 5.11
CA LEU A 145 22.36 -8.76 5.75
C LEU A 145 22.41 -10.26 6.05
N LYS A 146 21.28 -10.90 6.36
CA LYS A 146 21.19 -12.36 6.55
C LYS A 146 21.48 -13.18 5.28
N GLN A 147 21.36 -12.58 4.11
CA GLN A 147 21.48 -13.27 2.81
C GLN A 147 22.82 -13.01 2.11
N LEU A 148 23.54 -11.96 2.52
CA LEU A 148 24.80 -11.55 1.91
C LEU A 148 25.99 -12.34 2.45
N LYS A 149 26.97 -12.61 1.59
CA LYS A 149 28.21 -13.29 1.94
C LYS A 149 29.40 -12.34 1.88
N PRO A 150 30.06 -12.00 2.99
CA PRO A 150 31.12 -11.00 3.01
C PRO A 150 32.35 -11.38 2.17
N GLU A 151 32.51 -12.66 1.81
CA GLU A 151 33.59 -13.15 0.95
C GLU A 151 33.43 -12.71 -0.52
N ILE A 152 32.22 -12.32 -0.92
CA ILE A 152 31.92 -11.85 -2.28
C ILE A 152 32.08 -10.32 -2.30
N LEU A 153 32.93 -9.80 -3.19
CA LEU A 153 33.23 -8.36 -3.26
C LEU A 153 32.01 -7.44 -3.48
N GLN A 154 30.98 -7.91 -4.19
CA GLN A 154 29.75 -7.15 -4.37
C GLN A 154 28.92 -7.13 -3.09
N ASP A 155 28.76 -8.29 -2.46
CA ASP A 155 28.02 -8.43 -1.21
C ASP A 155 28.70 -7.66 -0.08
N SER A 156 30.04 -7.62 -0.02
CA SER A 156 30.76 -6.86 1.01
C SER A 156 30.49 -5.35 0.94
N ARG A 157 30.30 -4.80 -0.26
CA ARG A 157 29.84 -3.40 -0.45
C ARG A 157 28.43 -3.19 0.06
N LEU A 158 27.53 -4.15 -0.19
CA LEU A 158 26.15 -4.10 0.31
C LEU A 158 26.08 -4.26 1.83
N VAL A 159 26.91 -5.14 2.40
CA VAL A 159 27.06 -5.28 3.85
C VAL A 159 27.46 -3.94 4.46
N THR A 160 28.48 -3.29 3.90
CA THR A 160 28.94 -1.98 4.37
C THR A 160 27.83 -0.93 4.27
N LEU A 161 27.10 -0.90 3.15
CA LEU A 161 25.97 0.02 2.94
C LEU A 161 24.87 -0.17 4.00
N TYR A 162 24.44 -1.41 4.23
CA TYR A 162 23.35 -1.71 5.17
C TYR A 162 23.76 -1.53 6.63
N LEU A 163 25.01 -1.87 6.99
CA LEU A 163 25.55 -1.55 8.32
C LEU A 163 25.65 -0.04 8.54
N THR A 164 26.08 0.71 7.52
CA THR A 164 26.13 2.18 7.61
C THR A 164 24.73 2.78 7.80
N MET A 165 23.71 2.26 7.09
CA MET A 165 22.31 2.65 7.33
C MET A 165 21.88 2.40 8.78
N LEU A 166 22.17 1.21 9.32
CA LEU A 166 21.83 0.86 10.70
C LEU A 166 22.49 1.83 11.67
N VAL A 167 23.82 1.94 11.64
CA VAL A 167 24.57 2.82 12.55
C VAL A 167 24.10 4.28 12.43
N THR A 168 23.92 4.77 11.19
CA THR A 168 23.49 6.16 10.96
C THR A 168 22.14 6.46 11.60
N PHE A 169 21.18 5.52 11.64
CA PHE A 169 19.85 5.82 12.17
C PHE A 169 19.57 5.28 13.58
N THR A 170 20.44 4.43 14.13
CA THR A 170 20.34 3.97 15.53
C THR A 170 21.21 4.77 16.49
N ASP A 171 22.27 5.44 15.99
CA ASP A 171 23.12 6.31 16.78
C ASP A 171 22.91 7.78 16.38
N THR A 172 22.18 8.51 17.23
CA THR A 172 21.90 9.94 17.05
C THR A 172 23.16 10.81 17.08
N SER A 173 24.28 10.33 17.62
CA SER A 173 25.56 11.05 17.57
C SER A 173 26.07 11.24 16.14
N THR A 174 25.66 10.35 15.22
CA THR A 174 26.01 10.45 13.80
C THR A 174 25.29 11.61 13.10
N TRP A 175 24.16 12.07 13.65
CA TRP A 175 23.34 13.12 13.06
C TRP A 175 23.97 14.48 13.31
N LYS A 176 24.61 15.02 12.27
CA LYS A 176 25.28 16.33 12.30
C LYS A 176 24.35 17.48 12.74
N ILE A 177 23.00 17.33 12.72
CA ILE A 177 22.04 18.39 13.11
C ILE A 177 22.14 18.66 14.61
N PHE A 178 22.54 17.63 15.38
CA PHE A 178 22.69 17.70 16.82
C PHE A 178 24.12 18.04 17.26
N ARG A 179 25.09 18.04 16.33
CA ARG A 179 26.51 18.32 16.63
C ARG A 179 26.90 19.80 16.67
N GLY A 180 25.94 20.72 16.55
CA GLY A 180 26.21 22.15 16.54
C GLY A 180 25.38 22.91 17.57
N LYS A 181 25.76 22.89 18.85
CA LYS A 181 25.42 23.98 19.79
C LYS A 181 26.24 24.02 21.09
N ASP A 182 27.45 24.57 21.03
CA ASP A 182 28.17 25.07 22.23
C ASP A 182 27.74 26.50 22.62
N THR A 183 26.50 26.91 22.33
CA THR A 183 26.01 28.26 22.66
C THR A 183 24.68 28.21 23.37
N VAL A 184 24.73 28.64 24.64
CA VAL A 184 23.65 29.13 25.51
C VAL A 184 22.39 29.49 24.71
N ASN A 185 21.42 28.56 24.68
CA ASN A 185 19.99 28.67 24.32
C ASN A 185 19.56 27.36 23.64
N PRO A 186 18.85 26.43 24.29
CA PRO A 186 18.38 25.21 23.62
C PRO A 186 17.44 25.55 22.45
N TRP A 187 17.71 25.03 21.25
CA TRP A 187 16.66 25.01 20.22
C TRP A 187 15.56 24.04 20.66
N PRO A 188 14.27 24.27 20.35
CA PRO A 188 13.16 23.36 20.66
C PRO A 188 13.17 22.03 19.87
N GLY A 189 14.36 21.52 19.52
CA GLY A 189 14.61 20.29 18.75
C GLY A 189 15.26 19.16 19.53
N GLU A 190 15.75 19.38 20.75
CA GLU A 190 16.34 18.33 21.61
C GLU A 190 15.28 17.33 22.12
N THR A 191 14.06 17.80 22.43
CA THR A 191 12.96 16.93 22.86
C THR A 191 12.47 15.96 21.77
N PRO A 192 12.30 16.36 20.49
CA PRO A 192 12.01 15.43 19.40
C PRO A 192 13.09 14.36 19.21
N ALA A 193 14.37 14.68 19.36
CA ALA A 193 15.46 13.72 19.13
C ALA A 193 15.48 12.60 20.16
N LEU A 194 15.34 12.97 21.44
CA LEU A 194 15.22 12.03 22.54
C LEU A 194 13.94 11.19 22.42
N SER A 195 12.81 11.79 22.05
CA SER A 195 11.56 11.06 21.79
C SER A 195 11.67 10.10 20.61
N VAL A 196 12.38 10.47 19.55
CA VAL A 196 12.67 9.60 18.40
C VAL A 196 13.54 8.43 18.84
N GLN A 197 14.61 8.69 19.60
CA GLN A 197 15.51 7.65 20.11
C GLN A 197 14.77 6.67 21.04
N GLU A 198 13.99 7.16 22.00
CA GLU A 198 13.16 6.32 22.89
C GLU A 198 12.17 5.45 22.11
N HIS A 199 11.57 6.00 21.05
CA HIS A 199 10.68 5.25 20.16
C HIS A 199 11.42 4.17 19.35
N PHE A 200 12.67 4.40 18.95
CA PHE A 200 13.51 3.39 18.30
C PHE A 200 13.85 2.26 19.29
N ASP A 201 14.39 2.61 20.45
CA ASP A 201 14.89 1.66 21.46
C ASP A 201 13.77 0.78 22.04
N SER A 202 12.59 1.35 22.27
CA SER A 202 11.43 0.63 22.82
C SER A 202 10.84 -0.43 21.88
N SER A 203 11.22 -0.44 20.59
CA SER A 203 10.47 -1.16 19.57
C SER A 203 11.25 -2.17 18.73
N LEU A 204 12.59 -2.12 18.77
CA LEU A 204 13.45 -3.16 18.18
C LEU A 204 13.28 -4.52 18.88
N PHE A 205 12.75 -4.54 20.11
CA PHE A 205 12.54 -5.75 20.91
C PHE A 205 11.12 -6.35 20.85
N SER A 206 10.16 -5.77 20.12
CA SER A 206 8.73 -6.13 20.31
C SER A 206 7.90 -6.46 19.06
N ARG A 207 8.48 -6.99 17.97
CA ARG A 207 7.66 -7.50 16.85
C ARG A 207 7.94 -8.95 16.49
N THR A 208 7.23 -9.85 17.17
CA THR A 208 6.69 -11.07 16.58
C THR A 208 5.29 -10.79 16.03
N ALA A 209 4.98 -11.35 14.86
CA ALA A 209 3.73 -11.35 14.10
C ALA A 209 3.43 -10.16 13.15
N PRO A 210 3.24 -10.42 11.83
CA PRO A 210 2.68 -9.47 10.89
C PRO A 210 1.19 -9.21 11.17
N CYS A 211 0.79 -7.94 11.22
CA CYS A 211 -0.61 -7.53 11.28
C CYS A 211 -1.32 -7.84 9.94
N GLY A 212 -2.42 -8.60 10.01
CA GLY A 212 -3.22 -9.06 8.86
C GLY A 212 -4.07 -8.00 8.15
N CYS A 213 -3.58 -6.76 8.00
CA CYS A 213 -4.34 -5.68 7.37
C CYS A 213 -3.92 -5.40 5.90
N CYS A 214 -2.93 -6.13 5.37
CA CYS A 214 -2.51 -6.03 3.96
C CYS A 214 -3.29 -6.95 2.99
N THR A 215 -4.36 -7.61 3.46
CA THR A 215 -5.06 -8.67 2.71
C THR A 215 -5.96 -8.16 1.57
N VAL A 216 -5.99 -6.86 1.28
CA VAL A 216 -6.77 -6.31 0.14
C VAL A 216 -6.00 -6.40 -1.19
N PHE A 217 -4.67 -6.61 -1.15
CA PHE A 217 -3.82 -6.65 -2.36
C PHE A 217 -3.19 -8.01 -2.67
N ARG A 218 -3.49 -9.06 -1.89
CA ARG A 218 -2.88 -10.37 -2.06
C ARG A 218 -3.91 -11.50 -1.84
N GLN A 219 -4.64 -11.84 -2.89
CA GLN A 219 -5.19 -13.18 -3.03
C GLN A 219 -4.63 -13.79 -4.32
N PRO A 220 -3.96 -14.96 -4.26
CA PRO A 220 -3.72 -15.76 -5.44
C PRO A 220 -5.03 -16.42 -5.88
N ALA A 221 -5.22 -16.51 -7.20
CA ALA A 221 -6.36 -17.17 -7.81
C ALA A 221 -6.20 -18.70 -7.69
N SER A 222 -6.88 -19.32 -6.71
CA SER A 222 -7.34 -20.71 -6.78
C SER A 222 -8.10 -21.11 -5.52
N ALA A 223 -9.42 -20.92 -5.52
CA ALA A 223 -10.39 -21.74 -4.80
C ALA A 223 -11.79 -21.20 -5.09
N VAL A 224 -12.57 -21.96 -5.85
CA VAL A 224 -14.02 -21.78 -5.99
C VAL A 224 -14.67 -22.39 -4.75
N PRO A 225 -15.46 -21.65 -3.95
CA PRO A 225 -16.33 -22.27 -2.96
C PRO A 225 -17.75 -22.42 -3.54
N HIS A 226 -18.25 -23.66 -3.54
CA HIS A 226 -19.68 -23.96 -3.65
C HIS A 226 -20.44 -23.48 -2.39
N PRO A 227 -21.76 -23.23 -2.48
CA PRO A 227 -22.49 -22.52 -1.45
C PRO A 227 -23.27 -23.47 -0.55
N HIS A 228 -22.75 -23.85 0.62
CA HIS A 228 -23.57 -24.33 1.74
C HIS A 228 -22.87 -24.06 3.06
N HIS A 229 -23.29 -23.00 3.76
CA HIS A 229 -23.67 -23.05 5.18
C HIS A 229 -24.04 -21.64 5.66
N VAL A 230 -25.32 -21.51 6.03
CA VAL A 230 -25.85 -20.41 6.82
C VAL A 230 -25.13 -20.41 8.17
N CYS A 231 -24.50 -19.30 8.54
CA CYS A 231 -24.10 -19.05 9.92
C CYS A 231 -24.73 -17.74 10.36
N ALA A 232 -25.70 -17.86 11.26
CA ALA A 232 -26.42 -16.77 11.90
C ALA A 232 -25.47 -16.03 12.85
N CYS A 233 -25.44 -14.71 12.75
CA CYS A 233 -24.96 -13.86 13.83
C CYS A 233 -26.11 -12.97 14.27
N SER A 234 -26.69 -13.34 15.42
CA SER A 234 -27.49 -12.47 16.27
C SER A 234 -26.76 -11.16 16.53
N ARG A 235 -27.42 -10.03 16.31
CA ARG A 235 -27.22 -8.85 17.14
C ARG A 235 -28.57 -8.35 17.59
N ASP A 236 -28.74 -8.45 18.90
CA ASP A 236 -29.82 -7.89 19.68
C ASP A 236 -29.93 -6.38 19.52
N ALA A 237 -31.16 -5.98 19.76
CA ALA A 237 -31.72 -4.66 19.80
C ALA A 237 -30.93 -3.63 20.60
N SER A 238 -30.92 -2.39 20.10
CA SER A 238 -31.26 -1.24 20.94
C SER A 238 -32.01 -0.22 20.10
N ARG A 239 -33.29 -0.06 20.46
CA ARG A 239 -34.26 0.90 19.94
C ARG A 239 -33.95 2.28 20.53
N HIS A 240 -34.06 3.32 19.71
CA HIS A 240 -34.61 4.63 20.08
C HIS A 240 -34.77 5.44 18.77
N SER A 241 -35.97 5.43 18.18
CA SER A 241 -36.97 6.51 18.27
C SER A 241 -36.82 7.54 17.13
N ASP A 242 -37.51 7.25 16.01
CA ASP A 242 -37.98 8.26 15.04
C ASP A 242 -39.00 9.21 15.72
N PRO A 243 -39.22 10.42 15.17
CA PRO A 243 -40.34 10.56 14.23
C PRO A 243 -40.09 11.50 13.04
N GLY A 244 -40.65 11.11 11.89
CA GLY A 244 -41.46 12.01 11.05
C GLY A 244 -40.77 12.75 9.91
N GLY A 245 -41.11 12.39 8.68
CA GLY A 245 -40.79 13.19 7.49
C GLY A 245 -41.06 12.47 6.18
N GLU A 246 -42.34 12.32 5.82
CA GLU A 246 -42.79 12.14 4.43
C GLU A 246 -42.15 13.18 3.51
N TRP A 247 -41.55 12.78 2.38
CA TRP A 247 -41.75 13.42 1.06
C TRP A 247 -41.41 12.42 -0.04
N ALA A 248 -42.24 12.47 -1.07
CA ALA A 248 -42.39 11.47 -2.11
C ALA A 248 -41.61 11.80 -3.40
N LEU A 249 -41.49 10.78 -4.25
CA LEU A 249 -41.48 10.82 -5.72
C LEU A 249 -40.20 11.25 -6.50
N SER A 250 -39.62 10.20 -7.11
CA SER A 250 -39.28 10.06 -8.54
C SER A 250 -37.85 10.36 -9.06
N PRO A 251 -37.34 9.55 -10.02
CA PRO A 251 -35.94 9.47 -10.41
C PRO A 251 -35.57 10.35 -11.63
N PRO A 252 -34.27 10.71 -11.83
CA PRO A 252 -33.85 11.42 -13.02
C PRO A 252 -33.64 10.49 -14.23
N GLN A 253 -34.26 10.87 -15.34
CA GLN A 253 -34.10 10.26 -16.66
C GLN A 253 -32.75 10.65 -17.29
N PHE A 254 -32.06 9.66 -17.85
CA PHE A 254 -30.91 9.85 -18.73
C PHE A 254 -31.40 10.25 -20.13
N HIS A 255 -31.01 11.42 -20.62
CA HIS A 255 -31.09 11.78 -22.03
C HIS A 255 -29.70 11.73 -22.67
N ALA A 256 -29.57 10.88 -23.68
CA ALA A 256 -28.43 10.82 -24.58
C ALA A 256 -28.49 12.00 -25.57
N CYS A 257 -27.35 12.66 -25.79
CA CYS A 257 -27.10 13.50 -26.96
C CYS A 257 -26.02 12.83 -27.81
N LEU A 258 -26.46 12.20 -28.89
CA LEU A 258 -25.69 11.99 -30.12
C LEU A 258 -26.09 13.12 -31.08
N SER A 259 -25.08 13.62 -31.80
CA SER A 259 -25.11 14.31 -33.11
C SER A 259 -24.23 15.56 -33.11
N SER A 260 -23.05 15.46 -33.71
CA SER A 260 -22.72 16.02 -35.03
C SER A 260 -21.37 15.51 -35.50
#